data_AF-A0A9P0PAV3-F1
#
_entry.id   AF-A0A9P0PAV3-F1
#
_cell.length_a   1.000
_cell.length_b   1.000
_cell.length_c   1.000
_cell.angle_alpha   90.00
_cell.angle_beta   90.00
_cell.angle_gamma   90.00
#
_symmetry.space_group_name_H-M   'P 1'
#
loop_
_entity.id
_entity.type
_entity.pdbx_description
1 polymer ?
#
loop_
_entity_poly.entity_id
_entity_poly.type
_entity_poly.pdbx_seq_one_letter_code
_entity_poly.pdbx_strand_id
1 'polypeptide(L)'
;MFHLNSLTRLLLNETKTYSIKKQYFKKSAILNTFWEPDDKGGYRDDRKFPPFKERMREGLKELKKEIALWSQEVKEHLEADPVLMYRPGEVDVAWQFGNKEALEEWVVTADADNNEGFSNCSLDLKSQGTGLFSGKISLRTPKDGRVKRAGYCNIRTIRPRKSFKRETYLNWTPYNMLIMRVRGDARSYLLNINTRGYFDITWFDIYHYVLFTRGGPYWQVARNRCVV
;
A
#
# COMPACT_ATOMS: atom_id res chain seq x y z
N MET A 1 89.84 31.22 -12.14
CA MET A 1 89.12 31.92 -11.05
C MET A 1 87.71 31.35 -11.04
N PHE A 2 87.51 30.23 -10.35
CA PHE A 2 86.21 29.54 -10.28
C PHE A 2 85.58 29.85 -8.93
N HIS A 3 84.47 30.58 -8.93
CA HIS A 3 83.70 30.87 -7.73
C HIS A 3 82.76 29.69 -7.44
N LEU A 4 83.01 28.98 -6.34
CA LEU A 4 81.99 28.23 -5.62
C LEU A 4 80.91 29.22 -5.16
N ASN A 5 79.63 28.91 -5.40
CA ASN A 5 78.55 29.45 -4.60
C ASN A 5 77.44 28.41 -4.37
N SER A 6 77.26 28.16 -3.08
CA SER A 6 76.06 27.78 -2.34
C SER A 6 75.22 26.59 -2.83
N LEU A 7 75.41 25.50 -2.08
CA LEU A 7 74.41 24.57 -1.57
C LEU A 7 72.98 25.12 -1.45
N THR A 8 72.04 24.17 -1.53
CA THR A 8 70.62 24.22 -1.15
C THR A 8 69.63 24.72 -2.20
N ARG A 9 69.20 23.82 -3.09
CA ARG A 9 67.79 23.80 -3.50
C ARG A 9 67.19 22.43 -3.18
N LEU A 10 66.38 22.47 -2.14
CA LEU A 10 65.55 21.41 -1.61
C LEU A 10 64.77 20.71 -2.73
N LEU A 11 65.02 19.41 -2.91
CA LEU A 11 64.10 18.48 -3.55
C LEU A 11 62.92 18.26 -2.59
N LEU A 12 61.97 19.19 -2.56
CA LEU A 12 60.66 18.92 -1.98
C LEU A 12 59.81 18.26 -3.06
N ASN A 13 59.76 16.94 -3.01
CA ASN A 13 58.73 16.14 -3.64
C ASN A 13 57.36 16.74 -3.26
N GLU A 14 56.66 17.33 -4.23
CA GLU A 14 55.24 17.60 -4.09
C GLU A 14 54.50 16.26 -4.12
N THR A 15 54.42 15.60 -2.97
CA THR A 15 53.43 14.56 -2.75
C THR A 15 52.07 15.23 -2.79
N LYS A 16 51.42 15.22 -3.96
CA LYS A 16 49.99 15.54 -4.09
C LYS A 16 49.23 14.64 -3.13
N THR A 17 48.85 15.20 -1.98
CA THR A 17 47.96 14.54 -1.03
C THR A 17 46.59 14.48 -1.69
N TYR A 18 46.30 13.34 -2.32
CA TYR A 18 44.92 13.00 -2.67
C TYR A 18 44.16 12.86 -1.35
N SER A 19 43.52 13.95 -0.92
CA SER A 19 42.60 13.93 0.19
C SER A 19 41.39 13.12 -0.25
N ILE A 20 41.42 11.81 0.01
CA ILE A 20 40.28 10.92 -0.17
C ILE A 20 39.21 11.46 0.77
N LYS A 21 38.24 12.20 0.22
CA LYS A 21 37.00 12.53 0.95
C LYS A 21 36.37 11.20 1.31
N LYS A 22 36.54 10.76 2.56
CA LYS A 22 35.74 9.67 3.13
C LYS A 22 34.27 10.04 2.95
N GLN A 23 33.62 9.45 1.96
CA GLN A 23 32.17 9.48 1.88
C GLN A 23 31.67 8.64 3.04
N TYR A 24 31.22 9.31 4.08
CA TYR A 24 30.42 8.66 5.10
C TYR A 24 29.16 8.14 4.38
N PHE A 25 28.93 6.82 4.43
CA PHE A 25 27.60 6.29 4.15
C PHE A 25 26.62 7.10 5.00
N LYS A 26 25.59 7.68 4.38
CA LYS A 26 24.51 8.32 5.13
C LYS A 26 23.92 7.24 6.03
N LYS A 27 24.27 7.27 7.32
CA LYS A 27 23.62 6.43 8.31
C LYS A 27 22.15 6.87 8.29
N SER A 28 21.24 5.94 8.06
CA SER A 28 19.82 6.14 8.38
C SER A 28 19.75 6.70 9.80
N ALA A 29 18.85 7.67 10.04
CA ALA A 29 18.67 8.21 11.37
C ALA A 29 18.47 7.05 12.36
N ILE A 30 19.14 7.10 13.50
CA ILE A 30 18.92 6.14 14.58
C ILE A 30 17.47 6.34 15.00
N LEU A 31 16.63 5.34 14.76
CA LEU A 31 15.25 5.32 15.24
C LEU A 31 15.31 5.12 16.75
N ASN A 32 15.13 6.20 17.51
CA ASN A 32 15.07 6.18 18.98
C ASN A 32 13.67 5.79 19.50
N THR A 33 12.74 5.43 18.62
CA THR A 33 11.36 5.12 18.98
C THR A 33 11.19 3.62 19.12
N PHE A 34 10.99 3.16 20.37
CA PHE A 34 10.51 1.80 20.67
C PHE A 34 9.11 1.56 20.07
N TRP A 35 8.39 2.63 19.76
CA TRP A 35 7.09 2.60 19.13
C TRP A 35 6.92 3.82 18.21
N GLU A 36 6.69 3.57 16.94
CA GLU A 36 6.22 4.56 15.99
C GLU A 36 4.70 4.40 15.88
N PRO A 37 3.89 5.48 15.94
CA PRO A 37 2.47 5.43 15.62
C PRO A 37 2.17 5.50 14.12
N ASP A 38 3.01 6.23 13.37
CA ASP A 38 2.76 6.58 11.97
C ASP A 38 3.50 5.63 11.02
N ASP A 39 2.75 4.85 10.24
CA ASP A 39 3.27 3.97 9.18
C ASP A 39 4.17 4.69 8.16
N LYS A 40 3.92 6.00 7.98
CA LYS A 40 4.66 6.89 7.07
C LYS A 40 5.21 8.08 7.84
N GLY A 41 5.98 7.80 8.90
CA GLY A 41 6.73 8.81 9.64
C GLY A 41 7.46 9.78 8.69
N GLY A 42 7.32 11.08 8.94
CA GLY A 42 7.95 12.13 8.12
C GLY A 42 7.06 12.79 7.06
N TYR A 43 5.84 12.28 6.81
CA TYR A 43 4.81 12.96 5.98
C TYR A 43 3.78 13.71 6.83
N ARG A 44 4.21 14.33 7.94
CA ARG A 44 3.30 15.16 8.73
C ARG A 44 2.95 16.39 7.91
N ASP A 45 1.66 16.58 7.76
CA ASP A 45 1.14 17.65 6.97
C ASP A 45 1.20 18.96 7.77
N ASP A 46 2.10 19.86 7.39
CA ASP A 46 2.26 21.17 8.03
C ASP A 46 1.10 22.15 7.72
N ARG A 47 0.00 21.65 7.15
CA ARG A 47 -1.21 22.43 6.88
C ARG A 47 -1.76 23.04 8.17
N LYS A 48 -2.02 24.35 8.13
CA LYS A 48 -2.69 25.07 9.21
C LYS A 48 -4.10 24.51 9.41
N PHE A 49 -4.45 24.19 10.65
CA PHE A 49 -5.79 23.73 10.98
C PHE A 49 -6.84 24.81 10.66
N PRO A 50 -8.03 24.42 10.16
CA PRO A 50 -9.13 25.34 9.99
C PRO A 50 -9.60 25.92 11.35
N PRO A 51 -10.35 27.05 11.34
CA PRO A 51 -10.88 27.67 12.55
C PRO A 51 -11.63 26.69 13.46
N PHE A 52 -11.54 26.90 14.78
CA PHE A 52 -12.12 25.99 15.79
C PHE A 52 -13.61 25.69 15.57
N LYS A 53 -14.40 26.71 15.19
CA LYS A 53 -15.85 26.56 14.95
C LYS A 53 -16.15 25.60 13.80
N GLU A 54 -15.36 25.67 12.73
CA GLU A 54 -15.52 24.77 11.57
C GLU A 54 -15.16 23.35 11.95
N ARG A 55 -14.04 23.16 12.67
CA ARG A 55 -13.63 21.87 13.20
C ARG A 55 -14.68 21.23 14.10
N MET A 56 -15.32 22.01 14.98
CA MET A 56 -16.39 21.50 15.84
C MET A 56 -17.63 21.10 15.03
N ARG A 57 -18.00 21.89 14.02
CA ARG A 57 -19.13 21.57 13.14
C ARG A 57 -18.88 20.30 12.33
N GLU A 58 -17.67 20.13 11.80
CA GLU A 58 -17.26 18.91 11.10
C GLU A 58 -17.18 17.72 12.06
N GLY A 59 -16.58 17.90 13.23
CA GLY A 59 -16.49 16.88 14.27
C GLY A 59 -17.87 16.35 14.70
N LEU A 60 -18.87 17.21 14.86
CA LEU A 60 -20.25 16.77 15.17
C LEU A 60 -20.91 16.02 14.00
N LYS A 61 -20.64 16.43 12.75
CA LYS A 61 -21.12 15.70 11.57
C LYS A 61 -20.48 14.32 11.44
N GLU A 62 -19.19 14.22 11.70
CA GLU A 62 -18.47 12.95 11.75
C GLU A 62 -18.98 12.08 12.90
N LEU A 63 -19.10 12.64 14.11
CA LEU A 63 -19.57 11.92 15.30
C LEU A 63 -20.94 11.27 15.07
N LYS A 64 -21.86 11.94 14.38
CA LYS A 64 -23.16 11.35 14.03
C LYS A 64 -23.00 10.08 13.19
N LYS A 65 -22.06 10.07 12.23
CA LYS A 65 -21.76 8.89 11.41
C LYS A 65 -21.08 7.81 12.24
N GLU A 66 -20.14 8.18 13.10
CA GLU A 66 -19.43 7.25 13.99
C GLU A 66 -20.38 6.57 14.99
N ILE A 67 -21.36 7.30 15.55
CA ILE A 67 -22.39 6.73 16.43
C ILE A 67 -23.31 5.77 15.66
N ALA A 68 -23.64 6.08 14.40
CA ALA A 68 -24.44 5.18 13.58
C ALA A 68 -23.68 3.86 13.29
N LEU A 69 -22.40 3.95 12.96
CA LEU A 69 -21.52 2.79 12.80
C LEU A 69 -21.40 1.99 14.11
N TRP A 70 -21.22 2.67 15.25
CA TRP A 70 -21.16 2.02 16.56
C TRP A 70 -22.46 1.29 16.90
N SER A 71 -23.62 1.89 16.60
CA SER A 71 -24.91 1.23 16.79
C SER A 71 -25.06 -0.03 15.94
N GLN A 72 -24.51 -0.03 14.73
CA GLN A 72 -24.47 -1.22 13.87
C GLN A 72 -23.55 -2.28 14.47
N GLU A 73 -22.37 -1.91 14.97
CA GLU A 73 -21.47 -2.84 15.64
C GLU A 73 -22.09 -3.50 16.88
N VAL A 74 -22.81 -2.72 17.72
CA VAL A 74 -23.51 -3.27 18.89
C VAL A 74 -24.61 -4.23 18.47
N LYS A 75 -25.35 -3.89 17.41
CA LYS A 75 -26.40 -4.77 16.87
C LYS A 75 -25.80 -6.08 16.35
N GLU A 76 -24.75 -5.99 15.53
CA GLU A 76 -24.02 -7.16 15.03
C GLU A 76 -23.47 -8.02 16.16
N HIS A 77 -22.90 -7.41 17.20
CA HIS A 77 -22.37 -8.14 18.35
C HIS A 77 -23.45 -8.88 19.16
N LEU A 78 -24.67 -8.32 19.22
CA LEU A 78 -25.80 -8.96 19.89
C LEU A 78 -26.45 -10.06 19.03
N GLU A 79 -26.49 -9.89 17.71
CA GLU A 79 -27.03 -10.87 16.76
C GLU A 79 -26.03 -12.00 16.43
N ALA A 80 -24.75 -11.80 16.73
CA ALA A 80 -23.65 -12.72 16.47
C ALA A 80 -23.72 -14.01 17.33
N ASP A 81 -24.38 -15.05 16.84
CA ASP A 81 -24.20 -16.42 17.38
C ASP A 81 -22.93 -17.06 16.79
N PRO A 82 -21.88 -17.32 17.60
CA PRO A 82 -20.60 -17.84 17.11
C PRO A 82 -20.72 -19.22 16.44
N VAL A 83 -21.74 -20.02 16.77
CA VAL A 83 -21.92 -21.36 16.20
C VAL A 83 -22.41 -21.29 14.74
N LEU A 84 -23.13 -20.23 14.37
CA LEU A 84 -23.74 -20.09 13.04
C LEU A 84 -22.85 -19.36 12.02
N MET A 85 -21.77 -18.70 12.46
CA MET A 85 -20.96 -17.85 11.57
C MET A 85 -20.06 -18.61 10.60
N TYR A 86 -19.54 -19.80 10.97
CA TYR A 86 -18.53 -20.49 10.17
C TYR A 86 -18.93 -21.94 9.94
N ARG A 87 -19.76 -22.18 8.94
CA ARG A 87 -20.17 -23.54 8.56
C ARG A 87 -19.14 -24.17 7.62
N PRO A 88 -18.67 -25.40 7.91
CA PRO A 88 -17.68 -26.06 7.07
C PRO A 88 -18.24 -26.31 5.67
N GLY A 89 -17.49 -25.92 4.64
CA GLY A 89 -17.85 -26.11 3.23
C GLY A 89 -18.72 -25.00 2.63
N GLU A 90 -19.14 -24.02 3.42
CA GLU A 90 -19.79 -22.80 2.92
C GLU A 90 -18.74 -21.81 2.39
N VAL A 91 -19.17 -20.95 1.46
CA VAL A 91 -18.34 -19.89 0.88
C VAL A 91 -19.00 -18.57 1.18
N ASP A 92 -18.37 -17.79 2.06
CA ASP A 92 -18.86 -16.47 2.43
C ASP A 92 -18.39 -15.41 1.44
N VAL A 93 -19.33 -14.56 1.03
CA VAL A 93 -19.08 -13.50 0.05
C VAL A 93 -18.62 -12.25 0.79
N ALA A 94 -17.31 -11.98 0.76
CA ALA A 94 -16.75 -10.76 1.35
C ALA A 94 -17.01 -9.51 0.48
N TRP A 95 -16.89 -9.63 -0.85
CA TRP A 95 -17.08 -8.52 -1.78
C TRP A 95 -17.90 -8.94 -2.99
N GLN A 96 -18.85 -8.08 -3.36
CA GLN A 96 -19.68 -8.28 -4.53
C GLN A 96 -19.87 -6.95 -5.28
N PHE A 97 -19.46 -6.93 -6.54
CA PHE A 97 -19.62 -5.76 -7.41
C PHE A 97 -21.04 -5.68 -7.94
N GLY A 98 -22.01 -5.26 -7.13
CA GLY A 98 -23.40 -5.04 -7.56
C GLY A 98 -23.78 -3.58 -7.68
N ASN A 99 -23.23 -2.74 -6.80
CA ASN A 99 -23.59 -1.34 -6.66
C ASN A 99 -22.36 -0.43 -6.85
N LYS A 100 -22.60 0.86 -7.11
CA LYS A 100 -21.52 1.86 -7.15
C LYS A 100 -20.84 2.04 -5.79
N GLU A 101 -21.60 1.88 -4.72
CA GLU A 101 -21.08 1.92 -3.33
C GLU A 101 -20.00 0.84 -3.10
N ALA A 102 -20.19 -0.36 -3.66
CA ALA A 102 -19.20 -1.44 -3.58
C ALA A 102 -17.89 -1.09 -4.32
N LEU A 103 -17.92 -0.13 -5.25
CA LEU A 103 -16.73 0.36 -5.95
C LEU A 103 -15.91 1.31 -5.05
N GLU A 104 -16.57 2.05 -4.15
CA GLU A 104 -15.93 3.00 -3.24
C GLU A 104 -15.06 2.31 -2.19
N GLU A 105 -15.33 1.03 -1.90
CA GLU A 105 -14.48 0.18 -1.04
C GLU A 105 -13.12 -0.12 -1.66
N TRP A 106 -12.92 0.18 -2.95
CA TRP A 106 -11.70 -0.12 -3.68
C TRP A 106 -10.97 1.15 -4.12
N VAL A 107 -9.66 1.13 -3.97
CA VAL A 107 -8.76 2.17 -4.45
C VAL A 107 -7.96 1.61 -5.60
N VAL A 108 -8.06 2.28 -6.74
CA VAL A 108 -7.23 2.04 -7.91
C VAL A 108 -6.01 2.95 -7.84
N THR A 109 -4.83 2.39 -8.07
CA THR A 109 -3.58 3.14 -8.07
C THR A 109 -2.70 2.68 -9.23
N ALA A 110 -2.12 3.62 -9.96
CA ALA A 110 -1.09 3.38 -10.97
C ALA A 110 0.22 4.08 -10.60
N ASP A 111 1.30 3.74 -11.30
CA ASP A 111 2.59 4.45 -11.18
C ASP A 111 2.49 5.95 -11.55
N ALA A 112 1.57 6.32 -12.44
CA ALA A 112 1.35 7.70 -12.84
C ALA A 112 0.81 8.57 -11.69
N ASP A 113 0.00 8.02 -10.78
CA ASP A 113 -0.56 8.75 -9.63
C ASP A 113 0.53 9.22 -8.66
N ASN A 114 1.66 8.49 -8.62
CA ASN A 114 2.82 8.81 -7.78
C ASN A 114 3.93 9.55 -8.54
N ASN A 115 3.70 9.94 -9.80
CA ASN A 115 4.72 10.49 -10.71
C ASN A 115 5.93 9.56 -10.95
N GLU A 116 5.73 8.24 -10.85
CA GLU A 116 6.79 7.24 -11.01
C GLU A 116 6.79 6.60 -12.42
N GLY A 117 5.71 6.78 -13.19
CA GLY A 117 5.57 6.17 -14.52
C GLY A 117 4.46 6.79 -15.38
N PHE A 118 4.02 6.03 -16.38
CA PHE A 118 3.03 6.45 -17.38
C PHE A 118 1.91 5.42 -17.59
N SER A 119 1.68 4.57 -16.61
CA SER A 119 0.61 3.56 -16.61
C SER A 119 -0.70 4.18 -16.11
N ASN A 120 -1.81 3.77 -16.70
CA ASN A 120 -3.15 4.23 -16.31
C ASN A 120 -4.06 3.03 -16.08
N CYS A 121 -4.92 3.07 -15.06
CA CYS A 121 -5.95 2.08 -14.84
C CYS A 121 -7.25 2.69 -14.28
N SER A 122 -8.37 2.04 -14.57
CA SER A 122 -9.71 2.36 -14.04
C SER A 122 -10.39 1.09 -13.54
N LEU A 123 -11.33 1.29 -12.62
CA LEU A 123 -12.26 0.26 -12.17
C LEU A 123 -13.67 0.77 -12.46
N ASP A 124 -14.37 0.06 -13.34
CA ASP A 124 -15.69 0.46 -13.83
C ASP A 124 -16.72 -0.64 -13.56
N LEU A 125 -17.98 -0.27 -13.30
CA LEU A 125 -19.07 -1.22 -13.14
C LEU A 125 -19.75 -1.47 -14.50
N LYS A 126 -19.82 -2.74 -14.94
CA LYS A 126 -20.60 -3.12 -16.13
C LYS A 126 -22.09 -3.27 -15.80
N SER A 127 -22.92 -3.15 -16.84
CA SER A 127 -24.38 -3.32 -16.77
C SER A 127 -24.87 -4.64 -16.18
N GLN A 128 -24.02 -5.67 -16.18
CA GLN A 128 -24.32 -6.99 -15.62
C GLN A 128 -24.01 -7.11 -14.11
N GLY A 129 -23.72 -6.01 -13.41
CA GLY A 129 -23.30 -6.07 -12.01
C GLY A 129 -21.97 -6.79 -11.86
N THR A 130 -20.96 -6.37 -12.65
CA THR A 130 -19.60 -6.92 -12.57
C THR A 130 -18.59 -5.78 -12.61
N GLY A 131 -17.56 -5.87 -11.78
CA GLY A 131 -16.43 -4.94 -11.81
C GLY A 131 -15.50 -5.26 -12.97
N LEU A 132 -15.14 -4.26 -13.76
CA LEU A 132 -14.12 -4.32 -14.80
C LEU A 132 -12.92 -3.48 -14.36
N PHE A 133 -11.84 -4.15 -14.00
CA PHE A 133 -10.55 -3.51 -13.87
C PHE A 133 -9.86 -3.50 -15.24
N SER A 134 -9.53 -2.32 -15.75
CA SER A 134 -8.89 -2.17 -17.07
C SER A 134 -7.84 -1.08 -17.05
N GLY A 135 -6.83 -1.19 -17.90
CA GLY A 135 -5.74 -0.22 -17.91
C GLY A 135 -4.67 -0.52 -18.94
N LYS A 136 -3.74 0.42 -19.10
CA LYS A 136 -2.55 0.29 -19.95
C LYS A 136 -1.32 0.46 -19.09
N ILE A 137 -0.52 -0.60 -19.02
CA ILE A 137 0.76 -0.61 -18.31
C ILE A 137 1.85 -0.12 -19.25
N SER A 138 2.72 0.76 -18.76
CA SER A 138 3.91 1.24 -19.47
C SER A 138 5.16 0.98 -18.64
N LEU A 139 6.14 0.28 -19.21
CA LEU A 139 7.43 0.02 -18.56
C LEU A 139 8.40 1.21 -18.67
N ARG A 140 7.99 2.29 -19.34
CA ARG A 140 8.84 3.47 -19.56
C ARG A 140 9.02 4.22 -18.24
N THR A 141 10.27 4.36 -17.81
CA THR A 141 10.62 5.18 -16.63
C THR A 141 10.76 6.66 -17.00
N PRO A 142 10.39 7.59 -16.11
CA PRO A 142 10.75 9.00 -16.21
C PRO A 142 12.26 9.22 -16.25
N LYS A 143 12.71 10.33 -16.86
CA LYS A 143 14.14 10.66 -17.01
C LYS A 143 14.76 11.33 -15.76
N ASP A 144 14.15 11.17 -14.58
CA ASP A 144 14.60 11.82 -13.34
C ASP A 144 15.78 11.11 -12.66
N GLY A 145 16.12 9.90 -13.07
CA GLY A 145 17.22 9.11 -12.47
C GLY A 145 16.95 8.57 -11.06
N ARG A 146 15.82 8.94 -10.44
CA ARG A 146 15.35 8.39 -9.15
C ARG A 146 14.68 7.03 -9.31
N VAL A 147 13.78 6.92 -10.28
CA VAL A 147 12.98 5.70 -10.53
C VAL A 147 13.70 4.83 -11.55
N LYS A 148 14.08 3.60 -11.14
CA LYS A 148 14.78 2.63 -12.01
C LYS A 148 13.85 1.68 -12.76
N ARG A 149 12.63 1.47 -12.25
CA ARG A 149 11.62 0.57 -12.81
C ARG A 149 10.25 1.20 -12.64
N ALA A 150 9.42 1.11 -13.68
CA ALA A 150 8.05 1.60 -13.70
C ALA A 150 7.16 0.53 -14.35
N GLY A 151 5.85 0.70 -14.25
CA GLY A 151 4.86 -0.20 -14.83
C GLY A 151 4.11 -1.04 -13.80
N TYR A 152 3.24 -0.39 -13.03
CA TYR A 152 2.22 -1.10 -12.25
C TYR A 152 0.86 -0.43 -12.34
N CYS A 153 -0.16 -1.28 -12.27
CA CYS A 153 -1.54 -0.92 -12.05
C CYS A 153 -2.06 -1.84 -10.96
N ASN A 154 -2.68 -1.27 -9.95
CA ASN A 154 -3.13 -2.00 -8.78
C ASN A 154 -4.56 -1.58 -8.42
N ILE A 155 -5.28 -2.52 -7.84
CA ILE A 155 -6.57 -2.31 -7.21
C ILE A 155 -6.49 -2.96 -5.83
N ARG A 156 -6.84 -2.21 -4.79
CA ARG A 156 -6.79 -2.67 -3.39
C ARG A 156 -8.05 -2.27 -2.66
N THR A 157 -8.46 -3.06 -1.68
CA THR A 157 -9.52 -2.64 -0.77
C THR A 157 -9.04 -1.55 0.17
N ILE A 158 -9.96 -0.69 0.61
CA ILE A 158 -9.74 0.21 1.73
C ILE A 158 -9.65 -0.64 3.00
N ARG A 159 -8.69 -0.31 3.87
CA ARG A 159 -8.58 -0.97 5.18
C ARG A 159 -9.88 -0.70 5.96
N PRO A 160 -10.57 -1.74 6.44
CA PRO A 160 -11.78 -1.54 7.22
C PRO A 160 -11.45 -0.74 8.49
N ARG A 161 -12.42 0.06 8.92
CA ARG A 161 -12.36 0.80 10.18
C ARG A 161 -13.64 0.53 10.95
N LYS A 162 -13.50 0.46 12.27
CA LYS A 162 -14.62 0.47 13.20
C LYS A 162 -14.94 1.91 13.59
N SER A 163 -16.06 2.06 14.29
CA SER A 163 -16.51 3.27 14.95
C SER A 163 -15.39 4.01 15.66
N PHE A 164 -15.51 5.34 15.66
CA PHE A 164 -14.53 6.29 16.17
C PHE A 164 -13.18 6.20 15.47
N LYS A 165 -13.19 5.88 14.17
CA LYS A 165 -11.99 5.73 13.33
C LYS A 165 -10.99 4.69 13.86
N ARG A 166 -11.47 3.72 14.64
CA ARG A 166 -10.63 2.64 15.17
C ARG A 166 -10.15 1.75 14.03
N GLU A 167 -8.84 1.52 13.95
CA GLU A 167 -8.30 0.59 12.97
C GLU A 167 -8.79 -0.83 13.27
N THR A 168 -9.20 -1.55 12.23
CA THR A 168 -9.53 -2.97 12.32
C THR A 168 -8.94 -3.70 11.12
N TYR A 169 -8.96 -5.02 11.20
CA TYR A 169 -8.63 -5.92 10.10
C TYR A 169 -9.82 -6.82 9.80
N LEU A 170 -9.80 -7.42 8.62
CA LEU A 170 -10.71 -8.50 8.28
C LEU A 170 -10.17 -9.77 8.92
N ASN A 171 -10.94 -10.38 9.81
CA ASN A 171 -10.52 -11.60 10.47
C ASN A 171 -10.76 -12.80 9.55
N TRP A 172 -9.70 -13.27 8.88
CA TRP A 172 -9.77 -14.44 7.99
C TRP A 172 -9.25 -15.73 8.62
N THR A 173 -8.94 -15.73 9.92
CA THR A 173 -8.47 -16.90 10.67
C THR A 173 -9.30 -18.18 10.45
N PRO A 174 -10.64 -18.15 10.35
CA PRO A 174 -11.42 -19.39 10.16
C PRO A 174 -11.43 -19.90 8.70
N TYR A 175 -10.92 -19.13 7.74
CA TYR A 175 -10.93 -19.48 6.33
C TYR A 175 -9.58 -20.04 5.87
N ASN A 176 -9.61 -20.90 4.85
CA ASN A 176 -8.42 -21.57 4.30
C ASN A 176 -8.16 -21.25 2.82
N MET A 177 -9.13 -20.65 2.13
CA MET A 177 -9.08 -20.40 0.69
C MET A 177 -9.71 -19.06 0.37
N LEU A 178 -9.03 -18.28 -0.47
CA LEU A 178 -9.64 -17.16 -1.16
C LEU A 178 -10.21 -17.63 -2.49
N ILE A 179 -11.51 -17.44 -2.67
CA ILE A 179 -12.23 -17.80 -3.88
C ILE A 179 -12.61 -16.53 -4.62
N MET A 180 -12.23 -16.45 -5.90
CA MET A 180 -12.55 -15.31 -6.75
C MET A 180 -13.18 -15.77 -8.06
N ARG A 181 -14.30 -15.17 -8.45
CA ARG A 181 -14.92 -15.36 -9.76
C ARG A 181 -14.41 -14.29 -10.71
N VAL A 182 -13.53 -14.66 -11.64
CA VAL A 182 -12.78 -13.73 -12.49
C VAL A 182 -12.91 -14.13 -13.95
N ARG A 183 -12.80 -13.16 -14.86
CA ARG A 183 -12.55 -13.37 -16.29
C ARG A 183 -11.36 -12.50 -16.67
N GLY A 184 -10.32 -13.08 -17.26
CA GLY A 184 -9.09 -12.35 -17.59
C GLY A 184 -8.68 -12.47 -19.05
N ASP A 185 -7.47 -11.97 -19.32
CA ASP A 185 -6.88 -11.75 -20.64
C ASP A 185 -5.66 -12.65 -20.91
N ALA A 186 -5.61 -13.81 -20.25
CA ALA A 186 -4.48 -14.75 -20.23
C ALA A 186 -3.23 -14.26 -19.49
N ARG A 187 -3.27 -13.11 -18.81
CA ARG A 187 -2.14 -12.64 -18.01
C ARG A 187 -2.17 -13.24 -16.60
N SER A 188 -0.98 -13.30 -16.01
CA SER A 188 -0.82 -13.64 -14.60
C SER A 188 -0.86 -12.35 -13.78
N TYR A 189 -1.68 -12.35 -12.74
CA TYR A 189 -1.79 -11.24 -11.79
C TYR A 189 -1.16 -11.64 -10.46
N LEU A 190 -0.64 -10.67 -9.72
CA LEU A 190 -0.20 -10.88 -8.35
C LEU A 190 -1.34 -10.50 -7.41
N LEU A 191 -1.76 -11.48 -6.60
CA LEU A 191 -2.66 -11.30 -5.48
C LEU A 191 -1.81 -11.05 -4.24
N ASN A 192 -1.99 -9.88 -3.63
CA ASN A 192 -1.25 -9.46 -2.45
C ASN A 192 -2.19 -9.45 -1.25
N ILE A 193 -1.90 -10.28 -0.25
CA ILE A 193 -2.59 -10.25 1.03
C ILE A 193 -1.69 -9.52 2.03
N ASN A 194 -2.09 -8.31 2.41
CA ASN A 194 -1.35 -7.50 3.36
C ASN A 194 -1.79 -7.86 4.78
N THR A 195 -0.82 -8.17 5.63
CA THR A 195 -1.00 -8.37 7.06
C THR A 195 -0.29 -7.27 7.82
N ARG A 196 -1.03 -6.51 8.61
CA ARG A 196 -0.44 -5.58 9.57
C ARG A 196 -0.16 -6.35 10.85
N GLY A 197 1.11 -6.68 11.09
CA GLY A 197 1.51 -7.23 12.38
C GLY A 197 1.46 -6.20 13.51
N TYR A 198 1.61 -6.66 14.75
CA TYR A 198 1.59 -5.80 15.94
C TYR A 198 2.81 -4.88 16.00
N PHE A 199 3.97 -5.37 15.58
CA PHE A 199 5.22 -4.63 15.61
C PHE A 199 5.41 -3.81 14.33
N ASP A 200 6.09 -2.68 14.46
CA ASP A 200 6.48 -1.77 13.39
C ASP A 200 7.20 -2.46 12.22
N ILE A 201 8.12 -3.37 12.55
CA ILE A 201 8.88 -4.17 11.57
C ILE A 201 7.94 -5.03 10.70
N THR A 202 6.80 -5.46 11.25
CA THR A 202 5.82 -6.36 10.60
C THR A 202 4.64 -5.62 9.97
N TRP A 203 4.64 -4.29 9.93
CA TRP A 203 3.52 -3.52 9.39
C TRP A 203 3.32 -3.67 7.88
N PHE A 204 4.38 -4.04 7.16
CA PHE A 204 4.40 -4.16 5.70
C PHE A 204 4.58 -5.60 5.22
N ASP A 205 4.22 -6.57 6.06
CA ASP A 205 4.23 -7.98 5.67
C ASP A 205 3.14 -8.23 4.62
N ILE A 206 3.54 -8.81 3.50
CA ILE A 206 2.66 -9.09 2.36
C ILE A 206 2.92 -10.51 1.86
N TYR A 207 1.86 -11.29 1.79
CA TYR A 207 1.87 -12.60 1.15
C TYR A 207 1.48 -12.47 -0.32
N HIS A 208 2.34 -13.00 -1.19
CA HIS A 208 2.15 -12.92 -2.64
C HIS A 208 1.70 -14.27 -3.19
N TYR A 209 0.60 -14.26 -3.92
CA TYR A 209 0.07 -15.41 -4.63
C TYR A 209 -0.11 -15.06 -6.10
N VAL A 210 0.18 -16.00 -7.00
CA VAL A 210 -0.06 -15.77 -8.43
C VAL A 210 -1.48 -16.19 -8.78
N LEU A 211 -2.23 -15.28 -9.40
CA LEU A 211 -3.53 -15.54 -9.99
C LEU A 211 -3.37 -15.74 -11.49
N PHE A 212 -3.54 -16.98 -11.93
CA PHE A 212 -3.53 -17.32 -13.35
C PHE A 212 -4.93 -17.10 -13.95
N THR A 213 -5.03 -16.19 -14.91
CA THR A 213 -6.25 -16.02 -15.69
C THR A 213 -6.15 -16.76 -17.01
N ARG A 214 -7.25 -17.39 -17.43
CA ARG A 214 -7.38 -17.88 -18.81
C ARG A 214 -7.90 -16.74 -19.68
N GLY A 215 -7.30 -16.55 -20.85
CA GLY A 215 -7.79 -15.58 -21.85
C GLY A 215 -8.94 -16.20 -22.62
N GLY A 216 -10.17 -15.92 -22.19
CA GLY A 216 -11.37 -16.47 -22.82
C GLY A 216 -12.64 -15.74 -22.37
N PRO A 217 -13.75 -15.90 -23.10
CA PRO A 217 -15.00 -15.20 -22.81
C PRO A 217 -15.68 -15.70 -21.52
N TYR A 218 -15.29 -16.88 -21.03
CA TYR A 218 -15.94 -17.58 -19.93
C TYR A 218 -15.45 -17.13 -18.55
N TRP A 219 -16.38 -17.14 -17.59
CA TRP A 219 -16.06 -16.92 -16.18
C TRP A 219 -15.35 -18.14 -15.60
N GLN A 220 -14.34 -17.89 -14.76
CA GLN A 220 -13.63 -18.93 -14.01
C GLN A 220 -13.68 -18.64 -12.52
N VAL A 221 -13.68 -19.71 -11.73
CA VAL A 221 -13.55 -19.65 -10.28
C VAL A 221 -12.11 -20.01 -9.93
N ALA A 222 -11.33 -19.01 -9.54
CA ALA A 222 -9.99 -19.20 -9.00
C ALA A 222 -10.09 -19.51 -7.51
N ARG A 223 -9.44 -20.59 -7.07
CA ARG A 223 -9.34 -20.97 -5.66
C ARG A 223 -7.87 -20.96 -5.29
N ASN A 224 -7.47 -20.00 -4.47
CA ASN A 224 -6.11 -19.92 -3.97
C ASN A 224 -6.14 -20.33 -2.49
N ARG A 225 -5.38 -21.36 -2.13
CA ARG A 225 -5.14 -21.67 -0.71
C ARG A 225 -4.23 -20.57 -0.16
N CYS A 226 -4.80 -19.74 0.69
CA CYS A 226 -4.09 -18.66 1.35
C CYS A 226 -3.82 -19.11 2.78
N VAL A 227 -2.54 -19.16 3.16
CA VAL A 227 -2.11 -19.39 4.53
C VAL A 227 -1.53 -18.06 4.99
N VAL A 228 -2.20 -17.44 5.96
CA VAL A 228 -1.92 -16.09 6.46
C VAL A 228 -1.79 -16.17 7.97
#